data_AF-A0A0Q9W9C1-F1
#
_entry.id   AF-A0A0Q9W9C1-F1
#
_cell.length_a   1.000
_cell.length_b   1.000
_cell.length_c   1.000
_cell.angle_alpha   90.00
_cell.angle_beta   90.00
_cell.angle_gamma   90.00
#
_symmetry.space_group_name_H-M   'P 1'
#
loop_
_entity.id
_entity.type
_entity.pdbx_description
1 polymer ?
#
loop_
_entity_poly.entity_id
_entity_poly.type
_entity_poly.pdbx_seq_one_letter_code
_entity_poly.pdbx_strand_id
1 'polypeptide(L)'
;MYTEKGVLDIPTDDCFPKTSGTIALLNKLRHRITAIYRDADMYDYPLFENERGKNILDLYNLMLQEVNSFIKNILAKWVVECWASIQESMAISLLKSDENDNISVNFSENLKTALKDIKVLRLLECELTPNLIKFFSLEEDLWQARIKLERIAEWCNDINERAHETERALIAVEMAMINEQIKPLIETITWDAY
;
A
#
# COMPACT_ATOMS: atom_id res chain seq x y z
N MET A 1 5.10 1.03 -25.77
CA MET A 1 4.24 0.10 -25.01
C MET A 1 4.47 0.22 -23.50
N TYR A 2 5.68 0.04 -22.95
CA TYR A 2 5.97 0.38 -21.54
C TYR A 2 5.96 1.90 -21.24
N THR A 3 6.27 2.72 -22.24
CA THR A 3 6.39 4.19 -22.13
C THR A 3 5.08 4.93 -21.90
N GLU A 4 3.92 4.31 -22.16
CA GLU A 4 2.61 4.97 -22.06
C GLU A 4 1.79 4.51 -20.85
N LYS A 5 2.00 3.29 -20.32
CA LYS A 5 1.24 2.72 -19.19
C LYS A 5 2.08 2.33 -17.97
N GLY A 6 3.41 2.33 -18.08
CA GLY A 6 4.32 2.11 -16.95
C GLY A 6 4.08 0.79 -16.21
N VAL A 7 4.09 0.85 -14.87
CA VAL A 7 3.92 -0.29 -13.95
C VAL A 7 2.51 -0.91 -14.02
N LEU A 8 1.52 -0.17 -14.55
CA LEU A 8 0.10 -0.57 -14.57
C LEU A 8 -0.23 -1.68 -15.58
N ASP A 9 0.62 -1.90 -16.58
CA ASP A 9 0.38 -2.87 -17.67
C ASP A 9 1.01 -4.25 -17.39
N ILE A 10 1.71 -4.39 -16.26
CA ILE A 10 2.38 -5.63 -15.87
C ILE A 10 1.35 -6.55 -15.20
N PRO A 11 1.22 -7.82 -15.63
CA PRO A 11 0.28 -8.74 -15.02
C PRO A 11 0.73 -9.11 -13.61
N THR A 12 0.15 -8.42 -12.62
CA THR A 12 0.28 -8.73 -11.20
C THR A 12 -0.95 -9.48 -10.72
N ASP A 13 -0.79 -10.34 -9.72
CA ASP A 13 -1.91 -10.98 -9.02
C ASP A 13 -2.78 -9.92 -8.34
N ASP A 14 -4.11 -10.04 -8.44
CA ASP A 14 -5.10 -9.11 -7.90
C ASP A 14 -4.96 -8.92 -6.38
N CYS A 15 -4.37 -9.89 -5.69
CA CYS A 15 -4.13 -9.82 -4.25
C CYS A 15 -2.94 -8.92 -3.86
N PHE A 16 -2.09 -8.57 -4.83
CA PHE A 16 -0.92 -7.72 -4.61
C PHE A 16 -1.16 -6.29 -5.09
N PRO A 17 -0.72 -5.28 -4.32
CA PRO A 17 -0.64 -3.95 -4.86
C PRO A 17 0.31 -3.92 -6.07
N LYS A 18 0.04 -3.01 -7.03
CA LYS A 18 0.66 -3.04 -8.36
C LYS A 18 2.18 -2.87 -8.32
N THR A 19 2.69 -2.00 -7.43
CA THR A 19 4.14 -1.73 -7.33
C THR A 19 4.89 -2.91 -6.75
N SER A 20 4.50 -3.38 -5.56
CA SER A 20 5.14 -4.52 -4.91
C SER A 20 4.94 -5.82 -5.69
N GLY A 21 3.78 -6.02 -6.33
CA GLY A 21 3.53 -7.15 -7.23
C GLY A 21 4.47 -7.16 -8.45
N THR A 22 4.72 -5.99 -9.05
CA THR A 22 5.68 -5.85 -10.15
C THR A 22 7.09 -6.20 -9.70
N ILE A 23 7.53 -5.70 -8.54
CA ILE A 23 8.86 -6.00 -8.00
C ILE A 23 8.98 -7.48 -7.66
N ALA A 24 7.94 -8.10 -7.11
CA ALA A 24 7.89 -9.55 -6.88
C ALA A 24 8.04 -10.34 -8.19
N LEU A 25 7.36 -9.92 -9.27
CA LEU A 25 7.49 -10.55 -10.59
C LEU A 25 8.91 -10.41 -11.14
N LEU A 26 9.51 -9.23 -11.04
CA LEU A 26 10.88 -8.99 -11.49
C LEU A 26 11.90 -9.82 -10.69
N ASN A 27 11.69 -9.95 -9.38
CA ASN A 27 12.49 -10.83 -8.54
C ASN A 27 12.34 -12.30 -8.92
N LYS A 28 11.12 -12.77 -9.26
CA LYS A 28 10.88 -14.11 -9.80
C LYS A 28 11.61 -14.31 -11.14
N LEU A 29 11.56 -13.33 -12.04
CA LEU A 29 12.26 -13.38 -13.33
C LEU A 29 13.77 -13.48 -13.12
N ARG A 30 14.33 -12.59 -12.27
CA ARG A 30 15.74 -12.63 -11.88
C ARG A 30 16.14 -13.99 -11.35
N HIS A 31 15.36 -14.53 -10.41
CA HIS A 31 15.63 -15.84 -9.82
C HIS A 31 15.62 -16.96 -10.85
N ARG A 32 14.66 -16.96 -11.79
CA ARG A 32 14.58 -17.95 -12.87
C ARG A 32 15.78 -17.89 -13.81
N ILE A 33 16.20 -16.69 -14.23
CA ILE A 33 17.35 -16.51 -15.11
C ILE A 33 18.63 -17.00 -14.39
N THR A 34 18.81 -16.64 -13.11
CA THR A 34 19.94 -17.09 -12.30
C THR A 34 19.92 -18.60 -12.05
N ALA A 35 18.75 -19.22 -11.87
CA ALA A 35 18.63 -20.66 -11.68
C ALA A 35 19.14 -21.43 -12.92
N ILE A 36 18.74 -21.01 -14.13
CA ILE A 36 19.21 -21.62 -15.38
C ILE A 36 20.74 -21.53 -15.50
N TYR A 37 21.33 -20.37 -15.12
CA TYR A 37 22.78 -20.22 -15.11
C TYR A 37 23.47 -21.11 -14.07
N ARG A 38 22.92 -21.20 -12.85
CA ARG A 38 23.45 -22.08 -11.78
C ARG A 38 23.42 -23.55 -12.17
N ASP A 39 22.33 -23.99 -12.80
CA ASP A 39 22.20 -25.38 -13.27
C ASP A 39 23.24 -25.67 -14.36
N ALA A 40 23.53 -24.70 -15.24
CA ALA A 40 24.57 -24.83 -16.25
C ALA A 40 26.00 -24.95 -15.66
N ASP A 41 26.24 -24.32 -14.51
CA ASP A 41 27.52 -24.36 -13.77
C ASP A 41 27.75 -25.71 -13.06
N MET A 42 26.69 -26.50 -12.82
CA MET A 42 26.79 -27.84 -12.21
C MET A 42 27.30 -28.92 -13.18
N TYR A 43 27.44 -28.62 -14.46
CA TYR A 43 27.97 -29.56 -15.44
C TYR A 43 29.49 -29.44 -15.54
N ASP A 44 30.21 -30.56 -15.47
CA ASP A 44 31.68 -30.62 -15.60
C ASP A 44 32.22 -30.15 -16.97
N TYR A 45 31.34 -29.96 -17.96
CA TYR A 45 31.72 -29.52 -19.30
C TYR A 45 31.77 -27.98 -19.39
N PRO A 46 32.86 -27.37 -19.91
CA PRO A 46 33.02 -25.92 -20.00
C PRO A 46 32.13 -25.32 -21.12
N LEU A 47 30.84 -25.14 -20.81
CA LEU A 47 29.84 -24.61 -21.75
C LEU A 47 30.13 -23.16 -22.18
N PHE A 48 30.73 -22.37 -21.30
CA PHE A 48 30.90 -20.93 -21.47
C PHE A 48 32.26 -20.49 -22.02
N GLU A 49 33.23 -21.40 -22.19
CA GLU A 49 34.59 -21.05 -22.65
C GLU A 49 34.65 -20.70 -24.15
N ASN A 50 33.72 -21.26 -24.93
CA ASN A 50 33.58 -20.99 -26.37
C ASN A 50 33.11 -19.55 -26.63
N GLU A 51 33.40 -18.99 -27.81
CA GLU A 51 32.93 -17.64 -28.20
C GLU A 51 31.41 -17.46 -28.05
N ARG A 52 30.63 -18.49 -28.41
CA ARG A 52 29.18 -18.51 -28.21
C ARG A 52 28.79 -18.48 -26.74
N GLY A 53 29.55 -19.18 -25.89
CA GLY A 53 29.35 -19.23 -24.46
C GLY A 53 29.59 -17.88 -23.79
N LYS A 54 30.67 -17.20 -24.18
CA LYS A 54 30.96 -15.82 -23.72
C LYS A 54 29.86 -14.84 -24.10
N ASN A 55 29.37 -14.89 -25.34
CA ASN A 55 28.24 -14.04 -25.77
C ASN A 55 26.96 -14.29 -24.96
N ILE A 56 26.67 -15.55 -24.59
CA ILE A 56 25.52 -15.89 -23.75
C ILE A 56 25.70 -15.34 -22.32
N LEU A 57 26.92 -15.41 -21.79
CA LEU A 57 27.25 -14.90 -20.46
C LEU A 57 27.16 -13.37 -20.40
N ASP A 58 27.60 -12.67 -21.44
CA ASP A 58 27.45 -11.22 -21.57
C ASP A 58 25.96 -10.83 -21.66
N LEU A 59 25.17 -11.57 -22.43
CA LEU A 59 23.72 -11.34 -22.53
C LEU A 59 23.02 -11.59 -21.18
N TYR A 60 23.41 -12.64 -20.46
CA TYR A 60 22.92 -12.92 -19.11
C TYR A 60 23.21 -11.77 -18.14
N ASN A 61 24.45 -11.27 -18.12
CA ASN A 61 24.83 -10.15 -17.28
C ASN A 61 24.05 -8.88 -17.63
N LEU A 62 23.89 -8.61 -18.93
CA LEU A 62 23.09 -7.48 -19.42
C LEU A 62 21.64 -7.61 -18.97
N MET A 63 21.01 -8.79 -19.13
CA MET A 63 19.64 -9.03 -18.67
C MET A 63 19.48 -8.79 -17.17
N LEU A 64 20.42 -9.28 -16.35
CA LEU A 64 20.39 -9.04 -14.90
C LEU A 64 20.56 -7.56 -14.55
N GLN A 65 21.44 -6.87 -15.25
CA GLN A 65 21.67 -5.44 -15.05
C GLN A 65 20.40 -4.63 -15.37
N GLU A 66 19.73 -4.92 -16.49
CA GLU A 66 18.48 -4.27 -16.87
C GLU A 66 17.35 -4.54 -15.88
N VAL A 67 17.20 -5.78 -15.40
CA VAL A 67 16.19 -6.10 -14.37
C VAL A 67 16.47 -5.34 -13.08
N ASN A 68 17.73 -5.29 -12.62
CA ASN A 68 18.09 -4.61 -11.39
C ASN A 68 17.97 -3.08 -11.52
N SER A 69 18.35 -2.49 -12.66
CA SER A 69 18.19 -1.06 -12.92
C SER A 69 16.72 -0.67 -12.94
N PHE A 70 15.88 -1.53 -13.53
CA PHE A 70 14.44 -1.34 -13.59
C PHE A 70 13.78 -1.39 -12.21
N ILE A 71 14.12 -2.38 -11.36
CA ILE A 71 13.65 -2.46 -9.97
C ILE A 71 14.01 -1.18 -9.21
N LYS A 72 15.27 -0.71 -9.32
CA LYS A 72 15.72 0.52 -8.65
C LYS A 72 14.94 1.75 -9.11
N ASN A 73 14.69 1.88 -10.40
CA ASN A 73 13.94 3.00 -10.97
C ASN A 73 12.48 3.02 -10.50
N ILE A 74 11.83 1.85 -10.42
CA ILE A 74 10.46 1.73 -9.91
C ILE A 74 10.42 2.10 -8.42
N LEU A 75 11.32 1.53 -7.62
CA LEU A 75 11.39 1.82 -6.19
C LEU A 75 11.63 3.31 -5.91
N ALA A 76 12.58 3.94 -6.62
CA ALA A 76 12.89 5.35 -6.43
C ALA A 76 11.69 6.25 -6.71
N LYS A 77 10.94 5.99 -7.78
CA LYS A 77 9.71 6.73 -8.11
C LYS A 77 8.62 6.50 -7.09
N TRP A 78 8.36 5.24 -6.75
CA TRP A 78 7.31 4.87 -5.81
C TRP A 78 7.55 5.46 -4.42
N VAL A 79 8.78 5.48 -3.92
CA VAL A 79 9.08 6.06 -2.59
C VAL A 79 8.67 7.54 -2.53
N VAL A 80 8.92 8.31 -3.59
CA VAL A 80 8.58 9.73 -3.65
C VAL A 80 7.07 9.93 -3.74
N GLU A 81 6.41 9.23 -4.66
CA GLU A 81 4.95 9.34 -4.88
C GLU A 81 4.16 8.84 -3.66
N CYS A 82 4.58 7.72 -3.08
CA CYS A 82 3.96 7.13 -1.89
C CYS A 82 4.10 8.05 -0.68
N TRP A 83 5.29 8.62 -0.44
CA TRP A 83 5.48 9.53 0.68
C TRP A 83 4.63 10.80 0.56
N ALA A 84 4.58 11.41 -0.62
CA ALA A 84 3.72 12.57 -0.86
C ALA A 84 2.23 12.24 -0.61
N SER A 85 1.77 11.10 -1.14
CA SER A 85 0.39 10.63 -0.96
C SER A 85 0.05 10.31 0.51
N ILE A 86 1.01 9.77 1.28
CA ILE A 86 0.86 9.54 2.73
C ILE A 86 0.70 10.88 3.45
N GLN A 87 1.56 11.87 3.18
CA GLN A 87 1.47 13.19 3.82
C GLN A 87 0.13 13.88 3.55
N GLU A 88 -0.34 13.83 2.30
CA GLU A 88 -1.65 14.38 1.93
C GLU A 88 -2.80 13.62 2.61
N SER A 89 -2.75 12.28 2.61
CA SER A 89 -3.80 11.45 3.20
C SER A 89 -3.86 11.56 4.74
N MET A 90 -2.72 11.77 5.40
CA MET A 90 -2.65 11.92 6.85
C MET A 90 -3.15 13.29 7.33
N ALA A 91 -3.12 14.31 6.46
CA ALA A 91 -3.65 15.64 6.75
C ALA A 91 -5.19 15.73 6.69
N ILE A 92 -5.86 14.63 6.31
CA ILE A 92 -7.32 14.56 6.21
C ILE A 92 -7.92 14.32 7.62
N SER A 93 -9.14 14.83 7.85
CA SER A 93 -9.91 14.55 9.06
C SER A 93 -10.17 13.06 9.26
N LEU A 94 -10.38 12.63 10.51
CA LEU A 94 -10.65 11.23 10.83
C LEU A 94 -12.01 10.76 10.28
N LEU A 95 -13.03 11.61 10.40
CA LEU A 95 -14.41 11.32 9.99
C LEU A 95 -14.89 12.31 8.92
N LYS A 96 -15.81 11.85 8.08
CA LYS A 96 -16.54 12.66 7.10
C LYS A 96 -18.04 12.52 7.36
N SER A 97 -18.74 13.64 7.34
CA SER A 97 -20.21 13.69 7.36
C SER A 97 -20.73 13.95 5.94
N ASP A 98 -21.76 13.21 5.54
CA ASP A 98 -22.51 13.44 4.29
C ASP A 98 -23.76 14.32 4.55
N GLU A 99 -24.40 14.79 3.47
CA GLU A 99 -25.58 15.68 3.49
C GLU A 99 -26.79 15.12 4.26
N ASN A 100 -26.80 13.82 4.57
CA ASN A 100 -27.85 13.14 5.34
C ASN A 100 -27.48 12.93 6.82
N ASP A 101 -26.50 13.66 7.37
CA ASP A 101 -25.94 13.48 8.72
C ASP A 101 -25.33 12.08 8.99
N ASN A 102 -25.08 11.31 7.93
CA ASN A 102 -24.39 10.02 8.04
C ASN A 102 -22.89 10.24 8.17
N ILE A 103 -22.29 9.50 9.09
CA ILE A 103 -20.87 9.61 9.40
C ILE A 103 -20.14 8.42 8.78
N SER A 104 -18.97 8.66 8.19
CA SER A 104 -18.10 7.63 7.63
C SER A 104 -16.65 7.90 7.99
N VAL A 105 -15.83 6.85 8.02
CA VAL A 105 -14.40 6.98 8.31
C VAL A 105 -13.65 7.42 7.06
N ASN A 106 -12.94 8.52 7.17
CA ASN A 106 -12.26 9.17 6.06
C ASN A 106 -10.83 8.63 5.93
N PHE A 107 -10.71 7.33 5.62
CA PHE A 107 -9.43 6.65 5.45
C PHE A 107 -9.17 6.34 3.98
N SER A 108 -8.19 7.03 3.39
CA SER A 108 -7.93 6.94 1.96
C SER A 108 -7.52 5.52 1.53
N GLU A 109 -8.01 5.09 0.36
CA GLU A 109 -7.62 3.80 -0.22
C GLU A 109 -6.12 3.78 -0.54
N ASN A 110 -5.55 4.94 -0.89
CA ASN A 110 -4.12 5.15 -1.10
C ASN A 110 -3.30 4.80 0.15
N LEU A 111 -3.79 5.12 1.36
CA LEU A 111 -3.08 4.76 2.59
C LEU A 111 -3.09 3.24 2.83
N LYS A 112 -4.22 2.57 2.53
CA LYS A 112 -4.34 1.11 2.64
C LYS A 112 -3.40 0.41 1.66
N THR A 113 -3.34 0.89 0.42
CA THR A 113 -2.43 0.34 -0.60
C THR A 113 -0.97 0.62 -0.26
N ALA A 114 -0.63 1.79 0.26
CA ALA A 114 0.70 2.12 0.75
C ALA A 114 1.17 1.19 1.87
N LEU A 115 0.34 0.96 2.90
CA LEU A 115 0.66 0.02 3.99
C LEU A 115 0.89 -1.41 3.47
N LYS A 116 0.03 -1.89 2.56
CA LYS A 116 0.21 -3.20 1.91
C LYS A 116 1.49 -3.27 1.08
N ASP A 117 1.80 -2.23 0.31
CA ASP A 117 3.02 -2.16 -0.49
C ASP A 117 4.26 -2.22 0.42
N ILE A 118 4.31 -1.42 1.48
CA ILE A 118 5.43 -1.39 2.43
C ILE A 118 5.63 -2.77 3.06
N LYS A 119 4.53 -3.44 3.45
CA LYS A 119 4.58 -4.80 4.01
C LYS A 119 5.23 -5.78 3.05
N VAL A 120 4.80 -5.80 1.79
CA VAL A 120 5.34 -6.71 0.77
C VAL A 120 6.79 -6.36 0.44
N LEU A 121 7.13 -5.08 0.29
CA LEU A 121 8.51 -4.65 0.02
C LEU A 121 9.47 -5.04 1.15
N ARG A 122 9.02 -4.99 2.41
CA ARG A 122 9.80 -5.48 3.54
C ARG A 122 10.01 -6.99 3.50
N LEU A 123 8.99 -7.76 3.11
CA LEU A 123 9.12 -9.22 2.91
C LEU A 123 10.06 -9.57 1.74
N LEU A 124 10.15 -8.69 0.74
CA LEU A 124 11.09 -8.80 -0.38
C LEU A 124 12.49 -8.26 -0.06
N GLU A 125 12.77 -7.89 1.21
CA GLU A 125 14.05 -7.35 1.68
C GLU A 125 14.54 -6.12 0.89
N CYS A 126 13.60 -5.32 0.38
CA CYS A 126 13.94 -4.09 -0.34
C CYS A 126 14.35 -2.98 0.64
N GLU A 127 15.35 -2.18 0.27
CA GLU A 127 15.76 -1.02 1.05
C GLU A 127 14.65 0.05 1.03
N LEU A 128 14.09 0.32 2.21
CA LEU A 128 13.07 1.33 2.43
C LEU A 128 13.64 2.51 3.20
N THR A 129 13.08 3.70 2.99
CA THR A 129 13.50 4.88 3.75
C THR A 129 13.06 4.76 5.22
N PRO A 130 13.84 5.32 6.17
CA PRO A 130 13.49 5.27 7.59
C PRO A 130 12.09 5.83 7.90
N ASN A 131 11.65 6.82 7.12
CA ASN A 131 10.33 7.43 7.27
C ASN A 131 9.19 6.45 6.96
N LEU A 132 9.32 5.65 5.89
CA LEU A 132 8.31 4.63 5.55
C LEU A 132 8.27 3.49 6.59
N ILE A 133 9.42 3.14 7.17
CA ILE A 133 9.49 2.13 8.23
C ILE A 133 8.79 2.64 9.50
N LYS A 134 9.01 3.90 9.88
CA LYS A 134 8.30 4.54 11.00
C LYS A 134 6.80 4.59 10.74
N PHE A 135 6.38 5.00 9.54
CA PHE A 135 4.96 5.01 9.17
C PHE A 135 4.34 3.60 9.27
N PHE A 136 5.04 2.57 8.79
CA PHE A 136 4.57 1.19 8.90
C PHE A 136 4.45 0.70 10.36
N SER A 137 5.25 1.22 11.29
CA SER A 137 5.10 0.85 12.70
C SER A 137 3.77 1.30 13.31
N LEU A 138 3.12 2.30 12.71
CA LEU A 138 1.80 2.78 13.10
C LEU A 138 0.66 1.96 12.45
N GLU A 139 0.96 0.96 11.62
CA GLU A 139 -0.06 0.17 10.88
C GLU A 139 -1.12 -0.41 11.83
N GLU A 140 -0.69 -1.01 12.93
CA GLU A 140 -1.61 -1.64 13.90
C GLU A 140 -2.46 -0.58 14.61
N ASP A 141 -1.86 0.52 15.04
CA ASP A 141 -2.58 1.60 15.74
C ASP A 141 -3.62 2.26 14.81
N LEU A 142 -3.24 2.53 13.56
CA LEU A 142 -4.14 3.05 12.53
C LEU A 142 -5.26 2.05 12.21
N TRP A 143 -4.96 0.75 12.15
CA TRP A 143 -5.96 -0.28 11.93
C TRP A 143 -6.97 -0.36 13.08
N GLN A 144 -6.48 -0.36 14.32
CA GLN A 144 -7.31 -0.35 15.53
C GLN A 144 -8.19 0.89 15.61
N ALA A 145 -7.61 2.08 15.38
CA ALA A 145 -8.34 3.35 15.37
C ALA A 145 -9.43 3.34 14.29
N ARG A 146 -9.09 2.88 13.08
CA ARG A 146 -10.04 2.77 11.98
C ARG A 146 -11.21 1.84 12.30
N ILE A 147 -10.98 0.64 12.82
CA ILE A 147 -12.07 -0.30 13.16
C ILE A 147 -12.98 0.29 14.23
N LYS A 148 -12.40 0.93 15.26
CA LYS A 148 -13.20 1.55 16.33
C LYS A 148 -14.07 2.69 15.77
N LEU A 149 -13.49 3.55 14.93
CA LEU A 149 -14.22 4.64 14.29
C LEU A 149 -15.30 4.13 13.32
N GLU A 150 -15.01 3.08 12.54
CA GLU A 150 -15.98 2.44 11.64
C GLU A 150 -17.16 1.91 12.45
N ARG A 151 -16.89 1.27 13.61
CA ARG A 151 -17.93 0.77 14.49
C ARG A 151 -18.80 1.87 15.10
N ILE A 152 -18.18 2.97 15.53
CA ILE A 152 -18.90 4.13 16.08
C ILE A 152 -19.80 4.75 15.01
N ALA A 153 -19.27 4.93 13.80
CA ALA A 153 -20.01 5.45 12.66
C ALA A 153 -21.20 4.55 12.28
N GLU A 154 -20.97 3.23 12.20
CA GLU A 154 -22.04 2.23 11.98
C GLU A 154 -23.17 2.38 13.00
N TRP A 155 -22.84 2.50 14.30
CA TRP A 155 -23.84 2.58 15.36
C TRP A 155 -24.62 3.89 15.30
N CYS A 156 -23.95 5.02 15.05
CA CYS A 156 -24.62 6.32 14.91
C CYS A 156 -25.58 6.31 13.71
N ASN A 157 -25.15 5.75 12.58
CA ASN A 157 -25.98 5.66 11.38
C ASN A 157 -27.15 4.69 11.58
N ASP A 158 -26.94 3.54 12.23
CA ASP A 158 -28.00 2.55 12.50
C ASP A 158 -29.08 3.09 13.45
N ILE A 159 -28.68 3.86 14.48
CA ILE A 159 -29.61 4.56 15.36
C ILE A 159 -30.41 5.60 14.55
N ASN A 160 -29.75 6.34 13.66
CA ASN A 160 -30.42 7.35 12.84
C ASN A 160 -31.39 6.77 11.81
N GLU A 161 -31.12 5.56 11.30
CA GLU A 161 -31.97 4.91 10.31
C GLU A 161 -33.11 4.11 10.95
N ARG A 162 -32.84 3.41 12.07
CA ARG A 162 -33.79 2.43 12.65
C ARG A 162 -34.63 2.94 13.79
N ALA A 163 -34.21 3.98 14.51
CA ALA A 163 -34.93 4.44 15.68
C ALA A 163 -36.24 5.15 15.29
N HIS A 164 -37.33 4.77 15.95
CA HIS A 164 -38.62 5.43 15.76
C HIS A 164 -38.59 6.86 16.33
N GLU A 165 -39.42 7.78 15.83
CA GLU A 165 -39.42 9.20 16.26
C GLU A 165 -39.53 9.38 17.78
N THR A 166 -40.34 8.54 18.42
CA THR A 166 -40.54 8.50 19.87
C THR A 166 -39.30 8.03 20.64
N GLU A 167 -38.55 7.08 20.08
CA GLU A 167 -37.31 6.56 20.67
C GLU A 167 -36.19 7.60 20.52
N ARG A 168 -36.10 8.25 19.36
CA ARG A 168 -35.18 9.36 19.11
C ARG A 168 -35.39 10.52 20.08
N ALA A 169 -36.64 10.85 20.38
CA ALA A 169 -36.96 11.91 21.35
C ALA A 169 -36.49 11.57 22.78
N LEU A 170 -36.49 10.29 23.15
CA LEU A 170 -36.04 9.84 24.47
C LEU A 170 -34.51 9.89 24.61
N ILE A 171 -33.77 9.59 23.53
CA ILE A 171 -32.30 9.55 23.52
C ILE A 171 -31.65 10.82 22.94
N ALA A 172 -32.44 11.87 22.68
CA ALA A 172 -32.00 13.06 21.96
C ALA A 172 -30.86 13.80 22.69
N VAL A 173 -30.90 13.82 24.03
CA VAL A 173 -29.90 14.49 24.85
C VAL A 173 -28.57 13.73 24.78
N GLU A 174 -28.61 12.41 24.89
CA GLU A 174 -27.44 11.54 24.79
C GLU A 174 -26.82 11.59 23.40
N MET A 175 -27.64 11.57 22.35
CA MET A 175 -27.17 11.70 20.96
C MET A 175 -26.55 13.08 20.70
N ALA A 176 -27.09 14.15 21.28
CA ALA A 176 -26.49 15.48 21.18
C ALA A 176 -25.11 15.54 21.83
N MET A 177 -24.92 14.94 23.01
CA MET A 177 -23.61 14.84 23.66
C MET A 177 -22.60 14.06 22.83
N ILE A 178 -23.03 12.95 22.21
CA ILE A 178 -22.18 12.14 21.32
C ILE A 178 -21.79 12.97 20.08
N ASN A 179 -22.74 13.68 19.48
CA ASN A 179 -22.48 14.52 18.32
C ASN A 179 -21.51 15.67 18.64
N GLU A 180 -21.57 16.26 19.84
CA GLU A 180 -20.58 17.25 20.30
C GLU A 180 -19.17 16.67 20.37
N GLN A 181 -19.02 15.41 20.81
CA GLN A 181 -17.73 14.71 20.81
C GLN A 181 -17.25 14.34 19.41
N ILE A 182 -18.16 14.12 18.45
CA ILE A 182 -17.83 13.77 17.07
C ILE A 182 -17.42 14.97 16.23
N LYS A 183 -17.98 16.16 16.47
CA LYS A 183 -17.61 17.40 15.76
C LYS A 183 -16.10 17.64 15.60
N PRO A 184 -15.27 17.60 16.67
CA PRO A 184 -13.83 17.80 16.51
C PRO A 184 -13.14 16.72 15.68
N LEU A 185 -13.67 15.49 15.64
CA LEU A 185 -13.16 14.39 14.81
C LEU A 185 -13.43 14.60 13.31
N ILE A 186 -14.44 15.43 12.98
CA ILE A 186 -14.78 15.80 11.60
C ILE A 186 -14.00 17.05 11.16
N GLU A 187 -13.88 18.04 12.04
CA GLU A 187 -13.40 19.38 11.67
C GLU A 187 -11.91 19.62 11.92
N THR A 188 -11.34 19.04 12.98
CA THR A 188 -10.06 19.50 13.54
C THR A 188 -9.03 18.38 13.69
N ILE A 189 -9.45 17.17 14.06
CA ILE A 189 -8.54 16.07 14.33
C ILE A 189 -8.25 15.33 13.02
N THR A 190 -6.98 15.31 12.64
CA THR A 190 -6.46 14.62 11.46
C THR A 190 -5.75 13.33 11.86
N TRP A 191 -5.50 12.44 10.88
CA TRP A 191 -4.75 11.21 11.13
C TRP A 191 -3.30 11.46 11.57
N ASP A 192 -2.70 12.60 11.20
CA ASP A 192 -1.35 13.01 11.63
C ASP A 192 -1.26 13.41 13.11
N ALA A 193 -2.40 13.77 13.72
CA ALA A 193 -2.47 14.12 15.14
C ALA A 193 -2.68 12.91 16.07
N TYR A 194 -2.73 11.70 15.50
CA TYR A 194 -2.91 10.43 16.22
C TYR A 194 -1.57 9.80 16.60
#